data_AF-A0A5A9PHJ9-F1
#
_entry.id   AF-A0A5A9PHJ9-F1
#
_cell.length_a   1.000
_cell.length_b   1.000
_cell.length_c   1.000
_cell.angle_alpha   90.00
_cell.angle_beta   90.00
_cell.angle_gamma   90.00
#
_symmetry.space_group_name_H-M   'P 1'
#
loop_
_entity.id
_entity.type
_entity.pdbx_description
1 polymer ?
#
loop_
_entity_poly.entity_id
_entity_poly.type
_entity_poly.pdbx_seq_one_letter_code
_entity_poly.pdbx_strand_id
1 'polypeptide(L)'
;MTEGDIGVFTLGPTMIDQKDPKNNPFQKLYCRNGGYHLRIQPNGTVDASRQDNDVHTILKVKAVKAGVVAIRGHDTGQYIGMDKSGKLYGTGTLNDECYFIEKIEENHYNTYCSQRYQENGDWYMGIKKNGRTKNGSKTHKGQNAIYFLPIPVDGSI
;
A
#
# COMPACT_ATOMS: atom_id res chain seq x y z
N MET A 1 -49.96 27.89 -36.99
CA MET A 1 -50.36 26.49 -36.84
C MET A 1 -49.30 25.67 -37.57
N THR A 2 -48.38 24.93 -36.99
CA THR A 2 -48.14 24.40 -35.64
C THR A 2 -46.66 23.93 -35.62
N GLU A 3 -46.02 24.09 -34.46
CA GLU A 3 -45.06 23.21 -33.76
C GLU A 3 -44.48 22.03 -34.58
N GLY A 4 -43.17 21.75 -34.67
CA GLY A 4 -42.15 21.67 -33.61
C GLY A 4 -41.78 20.18 -33.41
N ASP A 5 -40.51 19.80 -33.54
CA ASP A 5 -39.86 18.90 -32.56
C ASP A 5 -38.36 18.75 -32.82
N ILE A 6 -37.57 19.05 -31.79
CA ILE A 6 -36.13 18.83 -31.72
C ILE A 6 -35.96 17.45 -31.09
N GLY A 7 -35.48 16.47 -31.85
CA GLY A 7 -35.17 15.15 -31.33
C GLY A 7 -34.10 15.23 -30.23
N VAL A 8 -34.53 15.10 -28.98
CA VAL A 8 -33.68 14.98 -27.80
C VAL A 8 -32.94 13.64 -27.85
N PHE A 9 -31.63 13.67 -28.04
CA PHE A 9 -30.78 12.49 -27.83
C PHE A 9 -30.70 12.19 -26.34
N THR A 10 -31.53 11.27 -25.87
CA THR A 10 -31.47 10.75 -24.50
C THR A 10 -30.29 9.79 -24.42
N LEU A 11 -29.22 10.17 -23.71
CA LEU A 11 -28.15 9.24 -23.33
C LEU A 11 -28.75 8.19 -22.39
N GLY A 12 -28.95 6.98 -22.91
CA GLY A 12 -29.31 5.82 -22.10
C GLY A 12 -28.21 5.51 -21.07
N PRO A 13 -28.56 4.82 -19.98
CA PRO A 13 -27.61 4.49 -18.92
C PRO A 13 -26.51 3.59 -19.48
N THR A 14 -25.25 3.98 -19.29
CA THR A 14 -24.07 3.19 -19.62
C THR A 14 -24.06 1.89 -18.81
N MET A 15 -24.53 0.81 -19.43
CA MET A 15 -24.28 -0.55 -18.98
C MET A 15 -22.84 -0.92 -19.31
N ILE A 16 -21.96 -0.91 -18.30
CA ILE A 16 -21.08 -2.01 -17.87
C ILE A 16 -20.06 -1.46 -16.87
N ASP A 17 -20.41 -1.53 -15.58
CA ASP A 17 -19.43 -1.70 -14.51
C ASP A 17 -18.78 -3.08 -14.72
N GLN A 18 -17.82 -3.15 -15.64
CA GLN A 18 -16.86 -4.25 -15.64
C GLN A 18 -16.05 -4.09 -14.37
N LYS A 19 -16.44 -4.84 -13.34
CA LYS A 19 -15.59 -5.16 -12.19
C LYS A 19 -14.34 -5.85 -12.72
N ASP A 20 -13.38 -5.03 -13.17
CA ASP A 20 -12.08 -5.47 -13.62
C ASP A 20 -11.43 -6.19 -12.42
N PRO A 21 -11.10 -7.49 -12.51
CA PRO A 21 -10.52 -8.23 -11.39
C PRO A 21 -9.18 -7.65 -10.93
N LYS A 22 -8.58 -6.75 -11.73
CA LYS A 22 -7.39 -5.95 -11.39
C LYS A 22 -7.67 -4.71 -10.54
N ASN A 23 -8.94 -4.36 -10.31
CA ASN A 23 -9.33 -3.16 -9.59
C ASN A 23 -9.80 -3.47 -8.17
N ASN A 24 -9.28 -4.54 -7.56
CA ASN A 24 -9.43 -4.73 -6.13
C ASN A 24 -8.46 -3.76 -5.43
N PRO A 25 -8.97 -2.73 -4.73
CA PRO A 25 -8.08 -1.77 -4.08
C PRO A 25 -7.35 -2.38 -2.87
N PHE A 26 -7.75 -3.58 -2.44
CA PHE A 26 -7.24 -4.22 -1.23
C PHE A 26 -6.26 -5.34 -1.57
N GLN A 27 -5.12 -5.29 -0.88
CA GLN A 27 -4.05 -6.25 -1.00
C GLN A 27 -3.35 -6.46 0.33
N LYS A 28 -2.71 -7.61 0.49
CA LYS A 28 -1.70 -7.87 1.52
C LYS A 28 -0.32 -7.60 0.95
N LEU A 29 0.60 -7.10 1.76
CA LEU A 29 2.01 -6.98 1.38
C LEU A 29 2.81 -8.09 2.06
N TYR A 30 3.09 -9.16 1.32
CA TYR A 30 3.83 -10.32 1.80
C TYR A 30 5.34 -10.07 1.75
N CYS A 31 5.99 -10.03 2.91
CA CYS A 31 7.44 -9.88 3.00
C CYS A 31 8.15 -11.21 2.72
N ARG A 32 9.09 -11.19 1.77
CA ARG A 32 9.95 -12.33 1.45
C ARG A 32 10.73 -12.85 2.66
N ASN A 33 11.07 -11.96 3.60
CA ASN A 33 11.86 -12.32 4.77
C ASN A 33 11.00 -12.92 5.89
N GLY A 34 10.92 -14.25 5.89
CA GLY A 34 10.20 -15.00 6.92
C GLY A 34 8.70 -15.10 6.68
N GLY A 35 8.20 -14.66 5.53
CA GLY A 35 6.83 -14.93 5.09
C GLY A 35 5.76 -14.34 5.99
N TYR A 36 5.82 -13.02 6.21
CA TYR A 36 4.84 -12.29 7.01
C TYR A 36 4.09 -11.29 6.12
N HIS A 37 2.83 -11.04 6.43
CA HIS A 37 2.07 -9.92 5.88
C HIS A 37 2.28 -8.67 6.73
N LEU A 38 2.58 -7.54 6.09
CA LEU A 38 2.69 -6.25 6.76
C LEU A 38 1.37 -5.91 7.47
N ARG A 39 1.47 -5.41 8.71
CA ARG A 39 0.32 -5.10 9.56
C ARG A 39 0.44 -3.71 10.17
N ILE A 40 -0.68 -3.01 10.22
CA ILE A 40 -0.84 -1.74 10.96
C ILE A 40 -1.94 -1.89 12.00
N GLN A 41 -1.57 -1.87 13.27
CA GLN A 41 -2.50 -2.06 14.39
C GLN A 41 -3.24 -0.76 14.74
N PRO A 42 -4.41 -0.83 15.39
CA PRO A 42 -5.19 0.36 15.78
C PRO A 42 -4.40 1.35 16.65
N ASN A 43 -3.45 0.87 17.45
CA ASN A 43 -2.57 1.71 18.28
C ASN A 43 -1.44 2.42 17.49
N GLY A 44 -1.38 2.28 16.17
CA GLY A 44 -0.34 2.88 15.31
C GLY A 44 0.96 2.07 15.26
N THR A 45 1.01 0.87 15.85
CA THR A 45 2.15 -0.02 15.72
C THR A 45 2.15 -0.65 14.34
N VAL A 46 3.28 -0.55 13.64
CA VAL A 46 3.54 -1.29 12.40
C VAL A 46 4.43 -2.48 12.72
N ASP A 47 3.98 -3.67 12.34
CA ASP A 47 4.69 -4.93 12.46
C ASP A 47 4.26 -5.87 11.32
N ALA A 48 4.35 -7.19 11.53
CA ALA A 48 3.93 -8.15 10.53
C ALA A 48 3.33 -9.41 11.19
N SER A 49 2.38 -10.03 10.50
CA SER A 49 1.60 -11.17 10.99
C SER A 49 1.61 -12.31 9.97
N ARG A 50 1.53 -13.55 10.44
CA ARG A 50 1.33 -14.76 9.61
C ARG A 50 -0.09 -15.28 9.64
N GLN A 51 -0.96 -14.65 10.43
CA GLN A 51 -2.33 -15.11 10.57
C GLN A 51 -3.12 -14.74 9.31
N ASP A 52 -3.75 -15.73 8.70
CA ASP A 52 -4.44 -15.54 7.42
C ASP A 52 -5.66 -14.61 7.54
N ASN A 53 -6.33 -14.64 8.69
CA ASN A 53 -7.56 -13.89 8.96
C ASN A 53 -7.31 -12.57 9.71
N ASP A 54 -6.07 -12.07 9.76
CA ASP A 54 -5.76 -10.79 10.42
C ASP A 54 -6.19 -9.60 9.56
N VAL A 55 -7.32 -9.00 9.90
CA VAL A 55 -7.93 -7.86 9.18
C VAL A 55 -7.00 -6.65 9.08
N HIS A 56 -6.07 -6.49 10.01
CA HIS A 56 -5.11 -5.38 10.03
C HIS A 56 -3.97 -5.54 9.02
N THR A 57 -3.92 -6.68 8.31
CA THR A 57 -2.98 -6.93 7.19
C THR A 57 -3.54 -6.52 5.84
N ILE A 58 -4.82 -6.16 5.79
CA ILE A 58 -5.49 -5.71 4.56
C ILE A 58 -5.15 -4.23 4.34
N LEU A 59 -4.46 -3.96 3.24
CA LEU A 59 -3.92 -2.64 2.92
C LEU A 59 -4.47 -2.15 1.59
N LYS A 60 -4.63 -0.84 1.48
CA LYS A 60 -4.85 -0.13 0.22
C LYS A 60 -3.59 0.64 -0.13
N VAL A 61 -2.95 0.26 -1.24
CA VAL A 61 -1.81 0.98 -1.79
C VAL A 61 -2.32 1.91 -2.88
N LYS A 62 -2.17 3.22 -2.68
CA LYS A 62 -2.68 4.25 -3.60
C LYS A 62 -1.51 5.02 -4.18
N ALA A 63 -1.42 5.05 -5.51
CA ALA A 63 -0.51 5.95 -6.22
C ALA A 63 -0.91 7.40 -5.95
N VAL A 64 0.06 8.20 -5.48
CA VAL A 64 -0.09 9.64 -5.26
C VAL A 64 0.59 10.45 -6.37
N LYS A 65 1.65 9.88 -6.96
CA LYS A 65 2.42 10.42 -8.10
C LYS A 65 2.97 9.23 -8.89
N ALA A 66 3.52 9.46 -10.07
CA ALA A 66 4.22 8.40 -10.79
C ALA A 66 5.34 7.79 -9.91
N GLY A 67 5.25 6.48 -9.65
CA GLY A 67 6.21 5.73 -8.82
C GLY A 67 6.18 6.04 -7.32
N VAL A 68 5.20 6.83 -6.84
CA VAL A 68 5.09 7.19 -5.42
C VAL A 68 3.73 6.79 -4.90
N VAL A 69 3.71 6.07 -3.78
CA VAL A 69 2.50 5.51 -3.17
C VAL A 69 2.33 5.96 -1.73
N ALA A 70 1.09 5.95 -1.27
CA ALA A 70 0.72 5.95 0.13
C ALA A 70 0.04 4.61 0.46
N ILE A 71 0.35 4.04 1.63
CA ILE A 71 -0.13 2.74 2.06
C ILE A 71 -1.05 2.94 3.27
N ARG A 72 -2.33 2.56 3.15
CA ARG A 72 -3.35 2.74 4.19
C ARG A 72 -3.91 1.40 4.64
N GLY A 73 -4.04 1.19 5.95
CA GLY A 73 -4.79 0.07 6.51
C GLY A 73 -6.27 0.20 6.20
N HIS A 74 -6.88 -0.88 5.71
CA HIS A 74 -8.32 -0.89 5.40
C HIS A 74 -9.14 -0.73 6.68
N ASP A 75 -8.91 -1.60 7.66
CA ASP A 75 -9.63 -1.64 8.93
C ASP A 75 -9.30 -0.44 9.81
N THR A 76 -8.01 -0.14 10.02
CA THR A 76 -7.60 0.94 10.93
C THR A 76 -7.75 2.33 10.36
N GLY A 77 -7.87 2.47 9.03
CA GLY A 77 -7.89 3.75 8.35
C GLY A 77 -6.59 4.57 8.43
N GLN A 78 -5.53 4.02 9.03
CA GLN A 78 -4.25 4.68 9.23
C GLN A 78 -3.31 4.49 8.05
N TYR A 79 -2.47 5.49 7.78
CA TYR A 79 -1.37 5.41 6.84
C TYR A 79 -0.11 4.89 7.53
N ILE A 80 0.69 4.14 6.79
CA ILE A 80 2.05 3.82 7.22
C ILE A 80 2.92 5.03 6.90
N GLY A 81 3.68 5.48 7.89
CA GLY A 81 4.75 6.48 7.75
C GLY A 81 6.08 5.92 8.23
N MET A 82 7.16 6.58 7.83
CA MET A 82 8.49 6.35 8.39
C MET A 82 8.97 7.63 9.06
N ASP A 83 9.37 7.57 10.33
CA ASP A 83 9.86 8.76 11.04
C ASP A 83 11.34 9.07 10.72
N LYS A 84 11.81 10.23 11.18
CA LYS A 84 13.22 10.67 11.04
C LYS A 84 14.27 9.71 11.62
N SER A 85 13.88 8.78 12.50
CA SER A 85 14.77 7.75 13.04
C SER A 85 14.81 6.48 12.17
N GLY A 86 13.98 6.41 11.13
CA GLY A 86 13.79 5.25 10.27
C GLY A 86 12.81 4.22 10.83
N LYS A 87 12.01 4.56 11.86
CA LYS A 87 11.02 3.64 12.42
C LYS A 87 9.69 3.79 11.67
N LEU A 88 9.10 2.65 11.30
CA LEU A 88 7.75 2.62 10.73
C LEU A 88 6.70 2.80 11.83
N TYR A 89 5.67 3.58 11.52
CA TYR A 89 4.58 3.88 12.44
C TYR A 89 3.27 4.09 11.66
N GLY A 90 2.14 4.02 12.36
CA GLY A 90 0.82 4.30 11.85
C GLY A 90 0.34 5.70 12.23
N THR A 91 -0.32 6.39 11.31
CA THR A 91 -0.91 7.72 11.54
C THR A 91 -2.28 7.86 10.86
N GLY A 92 -3.23 8.51 11.54
CA GLY A 92 -4.53 8.83 10.94
C GLY A 92 -4.47 9.93 9.89
N THR A 93 -3.40 10.74 9.87
CA THR A 93 -3.25 11.88 8.96
C THR A 93 -2.17 11.58 7.92
N LEU A 94 -2.51 11.76 6.64
CA LEU A 94 -1.55 11.66 5.55
C LEU A 94 -0.59 12.86 5.59
N ASN A 95 0.71 12.58 5.68
CA ASN A 95 1.79 13.58 5.73
C ASN A 95 2.93 13.21 4.76
N ASP A 96 4.01 13.99 4.76
CA ASP A 96 5.19 13.79 3.91
C ASP A 96 5.96 12.49 4.23
N GLU A 97 5.92 12.03 5.48
CA GLU A 97 6.51 10.76 5.94
C GLU A 97 5.75 9.50 5.47
N CYS A 98 4.53 9.67 4.94
CA CYS A 98 3.68 8.58 4.45
C CYS A 98 3.92 8.23 2.97
N TYR A 99 4.82 8.94 2.29
CA TYR A 99 5.10 8.72 0.87
C TYR A 99 6.29 7.81 0.67
N PHE A 100 6.07 6.75 -0.11
CA PHE A 100 7.10 5.79 -0.47
C PHE A 100 7.26 5.73 -1.98
N ILE A 101 8.50 5.69 -2.43
CA ILE A 101 8.85 5.40 -3.82
C ILE A 101 8.73 3.89 -3.99
N GLU A 102 7.76 3.47 -4.79
CA GLU A 102 7.54 2.07 -5.15
C GLU A 102 8.40 1.72 -6.36
N LYS A 103 9.15 0.62 -6.26
CA LYS A 103 9.90 0.07 -7.38
C LYS A 103 9.65 -1.43 -7.49
N ILE A 104 9.27 -1.87 -8.69
CA ILE A 104 9.21 -3.29 -9.05
C ILE A 104 10.64 -3.73 -9.38
N GLU A 105 11.11 -4.75 -8.68
CA GLU A 105 12.46 -5.29 -8.85
C GLU A 105 12.44 -6.48 -9.83
N GLU A 106 13.62 -6.87 -10.30
CA GLU A 106 13.79 -7.95 -11.30
C GLU A 106 13.21 -9.30 -10.86
N ASN A 107 13.10 -9.52 -9.56
CA ASN A 107 12.52 -10.72 -8.96
C ASN A 107 10.99 -10.66 -8.80
N HIS A 108 10.33 -9.64 -9.36
CA HIS A 108 8.90 -9.36 -9.26
C HIS A 108 8.39 -9.00 -7.85
N TYR A 109 9.28 -8.71 -6.91
CA TYR A 109 8.91 -8.08 -5.64
C TYR A 109 9.01 -6.57 -5.75
N ASN A 110 8.20 -5.88 -4.95
CA ASN A 110 8.26 -4.44 -4.80
C ASN A 110 9.17 -4.06 -3.63
N THR A 111 9.88 -2.94 -3.77
CA THR A 111 10.51 -2.22 -2.66
C THR A 111 9.81 -0.89 -2.46
N TYR A 112 9.79 -0.42 -1.21
CA TYR A 112 9.17 0.84 -0.82
C TYR A 112 10.20 1.67 -0.06
N CYS A 113 10.76 2.69 -0.71
CA CYS A 113 11.77 3.57 -0.14
C CYS A 113 11.13 4.87 0.37
N SER A 114 11.54 5.38 1.52
CA SER A 114 11.03 6.66 2.03
C SER A 114 11.31 7.78 1.03
N GLN A 115 10.27 8.48 0.59
CA GLN A 115 10.43 9.68 -0.23
C GLN A 115 10.99 10.84 0.61
N ARG A 116 10.70 10.88 1.91
CA ARG A 116 11.05 12.03 2.75
C ARG A 116 12.52 12.07 3.15
N TYR A 117 13.15 10.91 3.34
CA TYR A 117 14.48 10.79 3.95
C TYR A 117 15.56 10.31 2.98
N GLN A 118 15.48 10.69 1.71
CA GLN A 118 16.44 10.28 0.68
C GLN A 118 17.85 10.84 0.95
N GLU A 119 17.95 11.99 1.62
CA GLU A 119 19.20 12.59 2.06
C GLU A 119 19.97 11.72 3.07
N ASN A 120 19.27 10.83 3.78
CA ASN A 120 19.86 9.89 4.73
C ASN A 120 20.24 8.53 4.07
N GLY A 121 20.07 8.44 2.74
CA GLY A 121 20.27 7.23 1.94
C GLY A 121 18.95 6.50 1.60
N ASP A 122 19.09 5.35 0.95
CA ASP A 122 17.95 4.53 0.53
C ASP A 122 17.32 3.80 1.74
N TRP A 123 16.45 4.48 2.50
CA TRP A 123 15.73 3.89 3.63
C TRP A 123 14.46 3.18 3.19
N TYR A 124 14.46 1.86 3.29
CA TYR A 124 13.33 1.02 2.89
C TYR A 124 12.41 0.70 4.05
N MET A 125 11.13 0.47 3.73
CA MET A 125 10.28 -0.37 4.56
C MET A 125 10.90 -1.76 4.65
N GLY A 126 10.90 -2.35 5.83
CA GLY A 126 11.40 -3.72 5.96
C GLY A 126 10.93 -4.44 7.21
N ILE A 127 10.87 -5.77 7.11
CA ILE A 127 10.47 -6.67 8.19
C ILE A 127 11.61 -7.64 8.51
N LYS A 128 11.90 -7.81 9.80
CA LYS A 128 12.88 -8.78 10.31
C LYS A 128 12.29 -10.18 10.32
N LYS A 129 13.14 -11.21 10.43
CA LYS A 129 12.71 -12.62 10.50
C LYS A 129 11.78 -12.94 11.69
N ASN A 130 11.77 -12.10 12.72
CA ASN A 130 10.90 -12.22 13.89
C ASN A 130 9.59 -11.41 13.77
N GLY A 131 9.22 -10.93 12.58
CA GLY A 131 7.98 -10.20 12.33
C GLY A 131 8.00 -8.72 12.76
N ARG A 132 9.04 -8.27 13.48
CA ARG A 132 9.17 -6.85 13.83
C ARG A 132 9.70 -6.03 12.68
N THR A 133 9.40 -4.74 12.67
CA THR A 133 9.95 -3.81 11.68
C THR A 133 11.47 -3.70 11.78
N LYS A 134 12.09 -3.60 10.61
CA LYS A 134 13.50 -3.27 10.44
C LYS A 134 13.58 -1.76 10.24
N ASN A 135 14.41 -1.12 11.06
CA ASN A 135 14.61 0.32 10.98
C ASN A 135 15.27 0.67 9.62
N GLY A 136 14.79 1.72 8.97
CA GLY A 136 15.22 2.21 7.65
C GLY A 136 16.73 2.42 7.56
N SER A 137 17.35 3.00 8.60
CA SER A 137 18.80 3.18 8.68
C SER A 137 19.62 1.88 8.63
N LYS A 138 18.97 0.72 8.87
CA LYS A 138 19.58 -0.61 8.85
C LYS A 138 19.18 -1.42 7.61
N THR A 139 18.40 -0.84 6.72
CA THR A 139 18.02 -1.45 5.44
C THR A 139 19.06 -1.15 4.36
N HIS A 140 19.15 -2.03 3.36
CA HIS A 140 19.93 -1.79 2.14
C HIS A 140 19.43 -2.69 1.02
N LYS A 141 19.69 -2.28 -0.23
CA LYS A 141 19.37 -3.05 -1.45
C LYS A 141 19.93 -4.48 -1.36
N GLY A 142 19.15 -5.46 -1.81
CA GLY A 142 19.50 -6.87 -1.77
C GLY A 142 19.08 -7.63 -0.51
N GLN A 143 18.67 -6.94 0.57
CA GLN A 143 18.14 -7.63 1.75
C GLN A 143 16.78 -8.26 1.47
N ASN A 144 16.60 -9.52 1.87
CA ASN A 144 15.27 -10.14 1.82
C ASN A 144 14.21 -9.34 2.59
N ALA A 145 14.62 -8.59 3.61
CA ALA A 145 13.74 -7.82 4.50
C ALA A 145 12.96 -6.70 3.80
N ILE A 146 13.42 -6.22 2.63
CA ILE A 146 12.83 -5.06 1.94
C ILE A 146 11.93 -5.44 0.77
N TYR A 147 11.87 -6.74 0.42
CA TYR A 147 11.09 -7.22 -0.71
C TYR A 147 9.68 -7.62 -0.24
N PHE A 148 8.67 -7.00 -0.86
CA PHE A 148 7.26 -7.26 -0.60
C PHE A 148 6.55 -7.68 -1.89
N LEU A 149 5.80 -8.77 -1.83
CA LEU A 149 4.92 -9.21 -2.90
C LEU A 149 3.50 -8.70 -2.60
N PRO A 150 2.90 -7.87 -3.47
CA PRO A 150 1.50 -7.52 -3.38
C PRO A 150 0.63 -8.75 -3.69
N ILE A 151 -0.25 -9.13 -2.77
CA ILE A 151 -1.20 -10.22 -2.92
C ILE A 151 -2.61 -9.64 -2.90
N PRO A 152 -3.37 -9.67 -4.00
CA PRO A 152 -4.76 -9.21 -4.02
C PRO A 152 -5.60 -9.95 -2.97
N VAL A 153 -6.51 -9.24 -2.29
CA VAL A 153 -7.45 -9.83 -1.31
C VAL A 153 -8.84 -9.78 -1.89
N ASP A 154 -9.47 -10.90 -2.20
CA ASP A 154 -10.82 -10.94 -2.79
C ASP A 154 -11.80 -10.01 -2.07
N GLY A 155 -12.56 -9.23 -2.85
CA GLY A 155 -13.43 -8.15 -2.35
C GLY A 155 -14.71 -8.61 -1.63
N SER A 156 -14.70 -9.81 -1.05
CA SER A 156 -15.78 -10.38 -0.21
C SER A 156 -15.54 -10.10 1.28
N ILE A 157 -14.87 -8.98 1.59
CA ILE A 157 -14.59 -8.50 2.95
C ILE A 157 -15.78 -7.76 3.53
#